data_AF-A0AAW8WA97-F1
#
_entry.id   AF-A0AAW8WA97-F1
#
_cell.length_a   1.000
_cell.length_b   1.000
_cell.length_c   1.000
_cell.angle_alpha   90.00
_cell.angle_beta   90.00
_cell.angle_gamma   90.00
#
_symmetry.space_group_name_H-M   'P 1'
#
loop_
_entity.id
_entity.type
_entity.pdbx_description
1 polymer ?
#
loop_
_entity_poly.entity_id
_entity_poly.type
_entity_poly.pdbx_seq_one_letter_code
_entity_poly.pdbx_strand_id
1 'polypeptide(L)'
;MRQDVKKIRNLLKKYAKLKRDLTAFNQVSSPSFDGASSHSSRNGAESRLINHVDLSYQLKEVEDALNAIDDPQYQFILHNYIIEKRFTRNEACQRLSVSVSKFNYLKNQALTLFSTMYMQL
;
A
#
# COMPACT_ATOMS: atom_id res chain seq x y z
N MET A 1 -2.56 -10.18 -18.21
CA MET A 1 -1.90 -8.87 -18.02
C MET A 1 -2.85 -7.73 -17.62
N ARG A 2 -3.83 -7.31 -18.43
CA ARG A 2 -4.64 -6.10 -18.11
C ARG A 2 -5.49 -6.24 -16.84
N GLN A 3 -5.91 -7.46 -16.49
CA GLN A 3 -6.64 -7.72 -15.24
C GLN A 3 -5.71 -7.78 -14.02
N ASP A 4 -4.53 -8.36 -14.16
CA ASP A 4 -3.55 -8.52 -13.07
C ASP A 4 -3.05 -7.14 -12.60
N VAL A 5 -2.71 -6.26 -13.55
CA VAL A 5 -2.33 -4.87 -13.27
C VAL A 5 -3.44 -4.09 -12.56
N LYS A 6 -4.72 -4.39 -12.84
CA LYS A 6 -5.85 -3.76 -12.12
C LYS A 6 -5.95 -4.28 -10.68
N LYS A 7 -5.76 -5.59 -10.46
CA LYS A 7 -5.76 -6.20 -9.12
C LYS A 7 -4.64 -5.62 -8.25
N ILE A 8 -3.42 -5.56 -8.78
CA ILE A 8 -2.24 -4.98 -8.11
C ILE A 8 -2.48 -3.51 -7.77
N ARG A 9 -3.01 -2.73 -8.72
CA ARG A 9 -3.32 -1.32 -8.47
C ARG A 9 -4.37 -1.16 -7.36
N ASN A 10 -5.36 -2.04 -7.29
CA ASN A 10 -6.36 -2.02 -6.23
C ASN A 10 -5.76 -2.42 -4.88
N LEU A 11 -4.84 -3.39 -4.84
CA LEU A 11 -4.07 -3.74 -3.66
C LEU A 11 -3.30 -2.52 -3.13
N LEU A 12 -2.52 -1.84 -3.98
CA LEU A 12 -1.77 -0.64 -3.60
C LEU A 12 -2.68 0.51 -3.12
N LYS A 13 -3.87 0.66 -3.71
CA LYS A 13 -4.86 1.65 -3.24
C LYS A 13 -5.43 1.30 -1.86
N LYS A 14 -5.69 0.02 -1.59
CA LYS A 14 -6.15 -0.46 -0.28
C LYS A 14 -5.07 -0.24 0.77
N TYR A 15 -3.82 -0.61 0.45
CA TYR A 15 -2.64 -0.31 1.27
C TYR A 15 -2.53 1.19 1.59
N ALA A 16 -2.64 2.05 0.58
CA ALA A 16 -2.59 3.50 0.77
C ALA A 16 -3.71 4.04 1.67
N LYS A 17 -4.91 3.44 1.62
CA LYS A 17 -6.02 3.79 2.50
C LYS A 17 -5.74 3.34 3.93
N LEU A 18 -5.36 2.08 4.12
CA LEU A 18 -5.00 1.50 5.42
C LEU A 18 -3.90 2.30 6.11
N LYS A 19 -2.85 2.68 5.39
CA LYS A 19 -1.75 3.50 5.92
C LYS A 19 -2.24 4.87 6.39
N ARG A 20 -3.13 5.53 5.64
CA ARG A 20 -3.74 6.81 6.05
C ARG A 20 -4.64 6.66 7.26
N ASP A 21 -5.48 5.63 7.29
CA ASP A 21 -6.40 5.36 8.39
C ASP A 21 -5.62 5.02 9.67
N LEU A 22 -4.52 4.26 9.57
CA LEU A 22 -3.63 3.95 10.69
C LEU A 22 -2.92 5.21 11.22
N THR A 23 -2.41 6.07 10.33
CA THR A 23 -1.81 7.35 10.73
C THR A 23 -2.83 8.25 11.41
N ALA A 24 -4.06 8.33 10.90
CA ALA A 24 -5.14 9.08 11.53
C ALA A 24 -5.51 8.49 12.90
N PHE A 25 -5.60 7.17 13.01
CA PHE A 25 -5.84 6.48 14.28
C PHE A 25 -4.74 6.77 15.29
N ASN A 26 -3.46 6.70 14.91
CA ASN A 26 -2.33 7.01 15.79
C ASN A 26 -2.28 8.50 16.20
N GLN A 27 -2.77 9.40 15.35
CA GLN A 27 -2.88 10.83 15.67
C GLN A 27 -4.04 11.13 16.63
N VAL A 28 -5.12 10.35 16.58
CA VAL A 28 -6.30 10.48 17.46
C VAL A 28 -6.13 9.64 18.75
N SER A 29 -5.27 8.62 18.72
CA SER A 29 -4.99 7.73 19.84
C SER A 29 -3.98 8.34 20.80
N SER A 30 -4.41 9.36 21.51
CA SER A 30 -4.01 9.56 22.90
C SER A 30 -5.25 9.55 23.78
N PRO A 31 -5.84 8.38 24.11
CA PRO A 31 -6.74 8.29 25.23
C PRO A 31 -5.95 7.82 26.45
N SER A 32 -6.05 8.55 27.56
CA SER A 32 -5.82 7.97 28.89
C SER A 32 -6.67 6.71 29.00
N PHE A 33 -6.01 5.59 29.29
CA PHE A 33 -6.64 4.28 29.44
C PHE A 33 -7.41 4.30 30.76
N ASP A 34 -8.73 4.51 30.70
CA ASP A 34 -9.59 4.43 31.87
C ASP A 34 -10.66 3.35 31.67
N GLY A 35 -10.69 2.41 32.61
CA GLY A 35 -11.88 1.68 33.03
C GLY A 35 -12.62 0.79 32.04
N ALA A 36 -12.33 -0.52 32.14
CA ALA A 36 -13.29 -1.64 32.23
C ALA A 36 -14.36 -1.87 31.14
N SER A 37 -14.46 -3.12 30.64
CA SER A 37 -15.42 -4.08 31.22
C SER A 37 -15.33 -5.45 30.55
N SER A 38 -15.46 -6.48 31.38
CA SER A 38 -15.49 -7.90 31.05
C SER A 38 -16.78 -8.27 30.32
N HIS A 39 -16.72 -8.76 29.08
CA HIS A 39 -17.75 -9.67 28.55
C HIS A 39 -17.14 -10.67 27.55
N SER A 40 -17.37 -11.95 27.83
CA SER A 40 -16.90 -13.09 27.04
C SER A 40 -17.57 -13.14 25.67
N SER A 41 -16.84 -12.78 24.62
CA SER A 41 -17.17 -13.07 23.22
C SER A 41 -15.99 -13.84 22.62
N ARG A 42 -15.86 -15.11 23.03
CA ARG A 42 -14.68 -15.94 22.76
C ARG A 42 -14.45 -16.17 21.26
N ASN A 43 -15.52 -16.33 20.47
CA ASN A 43 -15.38 -16.59 19.03
C ASN A 43 -15.24 -15.30 18.19
N GLY A 44 -15.85 -14.19 18.63
CA GLY A 44 -15.77 -12.91 17.92
C GLY A 44 -14.42 -12.23 18.10
N ALA A 45 -13.82 -12.33 19.29
CA ALA A 45 -12.49 -11.81 19.57
C ALA A 45 -11.41 -12.60 18.81
N GLU A 46 -11.48 -13.93 18.80
CA GLU A 46 -10.54 -14.79 18.06
C GLU A 46 -10.58 -14.54 16.55
N SER A 47 -11.78 -14.48 15.95
CA SER A 47 -11.91 -14.17 14.52
C SER A 47 -11.42 -12.75 14.17
N ARG A 48 -11.66 -11.76 15.04
CA ARG A 48 -11.10 -10.40 14.85
C ARG A 48 -9.58 -10.38 14.95
N LEU A 49 -9.00 -11.15 15.88
CA LEU A 49 -7.55 -11.26 16.04
C LEU A 49 -6.91 -11.96 14.82
N ILE A 50 -7.48 -13.07 14.35
CA ILE A 50 -7.00 -13.78 13.15
C ILE A 50 -7.06 -12.86 11.93
N ASN A 51 -8.21 -12.19 11.71
CA ASN A 51 -8.35 -11.22 10.62
C ASN A 51 -7.34 -10.07 10.72
N HIS A 52 -7.02 -9.61 11.94
CA HIS A 52 -6.03 -8.56 12.16
C HIS A 52 -4.60 -9.03 11.86
N VAL A 53 -4.26 -10.27 12.25
CA VAL A 53 -2.96 -10.89 11.95
C VAL A 53 -2.79 -11.08 10.45
N ASP A 54 -3.81 -11.62 9.76
CA ASP A 54 -3.80 -11.81 8.31
C ASP A 54 -3.62 -10.49 7.55
N LEU A 55 -4.33 -9.44 7.99
CA LEU A 55 -4.20 -8.12 7.40
C LEU A 55 -2.81 -7.51 7.64
N SER A 56 -2.25 -7.69 8.84
CA SER A 56 -0.92 -7.20 9.19
C SER A 56 0.16 -7.91 8.39
N TYR A 57 0.00 -9.22 8.19
CA TYR A 57 0.89 -10.02 7.35
C TYR A 57 0.84 -9.53 5.89
N GLN A 58 -0.35 -9.34 5.32
CA GLN A 58 -0.51 -8.79 3.97
C GLN A 58 0.07 -7.39 3.82
N LEU A 59 -0.04 -6.52 4.84
CA LEU A 59 0.59 -5.20 4.82
C LEU A 59 2.11 -5.30 4.79
N LYS A 60 2.67 -6.21 5.59
CA LYS A 60 4.11 -6.45 5.63
C LYS A 60 4.64 -6.96 4.30
N GLU A 61 3.98 -7.93 3.68
CA GLU A 61 4.37 -8.43 2.34
C GLU A 61 4.36 -7.32 1.29
N VAL A 62 3.37 -6.42 1.34
CA VAL A 62 3.33 -5.27 0.42
C VAL A 62 4.49 -4.32 0.68
N GLU A 63 4.86 -4.07 1.94
CA GLU A 63 6.01 -3.22 2.29
C GLU A 63 7.33 -3.85 1.89
N ASP A 64 7.52 -5.14 2.16
CA ASP A 64 8.73 -5.87 1.78
C ASP A 64 8.89 -5.90 0.25
N ALA A 65 7.80 -6.14 -0.49
CA ALA A 65 7.81 -6.11 -1.96
C ALA A 65 8.09 -4.71 -2.53
N LEU A 66 7.62 -3.65 -1.87
CA LEU A 66 7.95 -2.27 -2.23
C LEU A 66 9.42 -1.98 -1.94
N ASN A 67 9.94 -2.40 -0.79
CA ASN A 67 11.32 -2.16 -0.38
C ASN A 67 12.35 -2.94 -1.21
N ALA A 68 11.95 -4.07 -1.81
CA ALA A 68 12.80 -4.88 -2.68
C ALA A 68 13.08 -4.23 -4.07
N ILE A 69 12.44 -3.11 -4.40
CA ILE A 69 12.62 -2.44 -5.69
C ILE A 69 13.68 -1.34 -5.56
N ASP A 70 14.86 -1.54 -6.13
CA ASP A 70 15.96 -0.56 -6.01
C ASP A 70 15.86 0.63 -6.98
N ASP A 71 15.10 0.49 -8.08
CA ASP A 71 15.01 1.52 -9.12
C ASP A 71 14.32 2.79 -8.57
N PRO A 72 15.03 3.95 -8.49
CA PRO A 72 14.48 5.17 -7.93
C PRO A 72 13.29 5.74 -8.71
N GLN A 73 13.23 5.51 -10.03
CA GLN A 73 12.11 5.93 -10.86
C GLN A 73 10.87 5.08 -10.54
N TYR A 74 11.05 3.77 -10.35
CA TYR A 74 9.95 2.88 -10.00
C TYR A 74 9.47 3.13 -8.58
N GLN A 75 10.39 3.35 -7.63
CA GLN A 75 10.09 3.81 -6.28
C GLN A 75 9.23 5.07 -6.30
N PHE A 76 9.65 6.10 -7.04
CA PHE A 76 8.87 7.34 -7.20
C PHE A 76 7.47 7.08 -7.77
N ILE A 77 7.37 6.25 -8.81
CA ILE A 77 6.08 5.94 -9.44
C ILE A 77 5.16 5.17 -8.48
N LEU A 78 5.68 4.18 -7.75
CA LEU A 78 4.88 3.36 -6.84
C LEU A 78 4.46 4.16 -5.60
N HIS A 79 5.42 4.75 -4.90
CA HIS A 79 5.15 5.48 -3.66
C HIS A 79 4.47 6.82 -3.93
N ASN A 80 5.13 7.72 -4.66
CA ASN A 80 4.66 9.10 -4.70
C ASN A 80 3.49 9.30 -5.68
N TYR A 81 3.47 8.57 -6.80
CA TYR A 81 2.42 8.72 -7.81
C TYR A 81 1.21 7.80 -7.59
N ILE A 82 1.41 6.51 -7.30
CA ILE A 82 0.29 5.54 -7.18
C ILE A 82 -0.30 5.52 -5.76
N ILE A 83 0.54 5.37 -4.73
CA ILE A 83 0.11 5.20 -3.33
C ILE A 83 -0.29 6.56 -2.74
N GLU A 84 0.63 7.52 -2.72
CA GLU A 84 0.43 8.81 -2.08
C GLU A 84 -0.32 9.81 -2.96
N LYS A 85 -0.30 9.61 -4.28
CA LYS A 85 -0.92 10.50 -5.28
C LYS A 85 -0.51 11.97 -5.14
N ARG A 86 0.75 12.23 -4.79
CA ARG A 86 1.30 13.58 -4.60
C ARG A 86 1.42 14.40 -5.89
N PHE A 87 1.44 13.72 -7.03
CA PHE A 87 1.72 14.33 -8.32
C PHE A 87 0.61 14.00 -9.32
N THR A 88 0.21 14.98 -10.10
CA THR A 88 -0.51 14.77 -11.36
C THR A 88 0.39 14.06 -12.36
N ARG A 89 -0.22 13.50 -13.42
CA ARG A 89 0.56 12.85 -14.49
C ARG A 89 1.56 13.80 -15.14
N ASN A 90 1.20 15.06 -15.34
CA ASN A 90 2.04 16.03 -16.01
C ASN A 90 3.25 16.43 -15.13
N GLU A 91 3.02 16.67 -13.84
CA GLU A 91 4.11 16.95 -12.88
C GLU A 91 5.06 15.75 -12.74
N ALA A 92 4.53 14.54 -12.70
CA ALA A 92 5.35 13.33 -12.67
C ALA A 92 6.19 13.16 -13.95
N CYS A 93 5.62 13.48 -15.12
CA CYS A 93 6.35 13.48 -16.39
C CYS A 93 7.46 14.53 -16.41
N GLN A 94 7.19 15.74 -15.92
CA GLN A 94 8.18 16.81 -15.82
C GLN A 94 9.32 16.42 -14.88
N ARG A 95 9.00 15.88 -13.69
CA ARG A 95 9.98 15.49 -12.68
C ARG A 95 10.89 14.35 -13.14
N LEU A 96 10.36 13.41 -13.91
CA LEU A 96 11.13 12.34 -14.52
C LEU A 96 11.75 12.73 -15.87
N SER A 97 11.45 13.93 -16.39
CA SER A 97 11.87 14.41 -17.71
C SER A 97 11.53 13.42 -18.84
N VAL A 98 10.32 12.85 -18.80
CA VAL A 98 9.85 11.87 -19.79
C VAL A 98 8.55 12.32 -20.45
N SER A 99 8.30 11.81 -21.67
CA SER A 99 7.00 11.96 -22.32
C SER A 99 5.90 11.19 -21.59
N VAL A 100 4.64 11.57 -21.80
CA VAL A 100 3.47 10.87 -21.25
C VAL A 100 3.45 9.38 -21.64
N SER A 101 3.82 9.08 -22.88
CA SER A 101 3.89 7.70 -23.39
C SER A 101 4.93 6.89 -22.64
N LYS A 102 6.14 7.45 -22.47
CA LYS A 102 7.23 6.82 -21.73
C LYS A 102 6.89 6.67 -20.25
N PHE A 103 6.27 7.67 -19.64
CA PHE A 103 5.78 7.58 -18.26
C PHE A 103 4.78 6.43 -18.08
N ASN A 104 3.81 6.29 -18.99
CA ASN A 104 2.85 5.20 -18.93
C ASN A 104 3.51 3.82 -19.09
N TYR A 105 4.54 3.72 -19.93
CA TYR A 105 5.36 2.51 -20.05
C TYR A 105 6.09 2.20 -18.74
N LEU A 106 6.84 3.16 -18.17
CA LEU A 106 7.56 3.01 -16.91
C LEU A 106 6.62 2.62 -15.76
N LYS A 107 5.43 3.23 -15.72
CA LYS A 107 4.40 2.89 -14.74
C LYS A 107 3.92 1.45 -14.86
N ASN A 108 3.75 0.92 -16.07
CA ASN A 108 3.36 -0.47 -16.26
C ASN A 108 4.51 -1.42 -15.90
N GLN A 109 5.76 -1.05 -16.19
CA GLN A 109 6.95 -1.81 -15.79
C GLN A 109 7.07 -1.87 -14.26
N ALA A 110 6.98 -0.73 -13.57
CA ALA A 110 7.03 -0.64 -12.10
C ALA A 110 5.94 -1.52 -11.45
N LEU A 111 4.72 -1.50 -11.99
CA LEU A 111 3.63 -2.37 -11.50
C LEU A 111 3.88 -3.86 -11.74
N THR A 112 4.55 -4.20 -12.85
CA THR A 112 4.90 -5.60 -13.17
C THR A 112 6.00 -6.08 -12.24
N LEU A 113 7.05 -5.27 -12.04
CA LEU A 113 8.14 -5.59 -11.13
C LEU A 113 7.63 -5.77 -9.70
N PHE A 114 6.79 -4.85 -9.21
CA PHE A 114 6.14 -5.01 -7.91
C PHE A 114 5.35 -6.32 -7.80
N SER A 115 4.61 -6.70 -8.85
CA SER A 115 3.90 -7.98 -8.87
C SER A 115 4.84 -9.16 -8.72
N THR A 116 5.99 -9.12 -9.40
CA THR A 116 6.97 -10.20 -9.34
C THR A 116 7.55 -10.31 -7.94
N MET A 117 7.93 -9.19 -7.33
CA MET A 117 8.44 -9.17 -5.95
C MET A 117 7.40 -9.67 -4.96
N TYR A 118 6.15 -9.21 -5.08
CA TYR A 118 5.05 -9.62 -4.19
C TYR A 118 4.72 -11.11 -4.28
N MET A 119 4.88 -11.73 -5.46
CA MET A 119 4.62 -13.18 -5.64
C MET A 119 5.81 -14.06 -5.22
N GLN A 120 6.97 -13.45 -4.91
CA GLN A 120 8.19 -14.14 -4.50
C GLN A 120 8.40 -14.16 -2.98
N LEU A 121 7.55 -13.45 -2.23
CA LEU A 121 7.47 -13.48 -0.77
C LEU A 121 6.56 -14.64 -0.32
#